data_AF-A0A4Y2FGW8-F1
#
_entry.id   AF-A0A4Y2FGW8-F1
#
_cell.length_a   1.000
_cell.length_b   1.000
_cell.length_c   1.000
_cell.angle_alpha   90.00
_cell.angle_beta   90.00
_cell.angle_gamma   90.00
#
_symmetry.space_group_name_H-M   'P 1'
#
loop_
_entity.id
_entity.type
_entity.pdbx_description
1 polymer ?
#
loop_
_entity_poly.entity_id
_entity_poly.type
_entity_poly.pdbx_seq_one_letter_code
_entity_poly.pdbx_strand_id
1 'polypeptide(L)'
;MKVFIGILILSGNNIVPEKKCFWENVSDLKNDLVYNAMRRDRFVQIMKYMHCADNTKINPNDKLFKLRPLLDKLKKKFIENWKAEQCLDYDECMITYFGRHSCKQFIRGKPIRFGYKVWCINTPDGYLLNFDVYQGRNPNSNSHYEEEFGKAAESLITMLDELYYYIFIKMSSYMLYIYIL
;
A
#
# COMPACT_ATOMS: atom_id res chain seq x y z
N MET A 1 18.22 8.35 -6.71
CA MET A 1 16.96 7.71 -6.25
C MET A 1 15.75 8.10 -7.09
N LYS A 2 15.55 9.38 -7.43
CA LYS A 2 14.45 9.83 -8.30
C LYS A 2 14.34 9.05 -9.63
N VAL A 3 15.47 8.87 -10.35
CA VAL A 3 15.51 8.09 -11.60
C VAL A 3 15.03 6.64 -11.41
N PHE A 4 15.46 5.99 -10.33
CA PHE A 4 15.04 4.61 -10.01
C PHE A 4 13.52 4.53 -9.81
N ILE A 5 12.93 5.46 -9.06
CA ILE A 5 11.48 5.54 -8.85
C ILE A 5 10.77 5.83 -10.19
N GLY A 6 11.30 6.72 -11.02
CA GLY A 6 10.77 7.00 -12.35
C GLY A 6 10.73 5.75 -13.25
N ILE A 7 11.78 4.93 -13.21
CA ILE A 7 11.83 3.64 -13.94
C ILE A 7 10.76 2.68 -13.39
N LEU A 8 10.56 2.62 -12.07
CA LEU A 8 9.51 1.78 -11.48
C LEU A 8 8.10 2.20 -11.93
N ILE A 9 7.82 3.51 -11.96
CA ILE A 9 6.54 4.05 -12.44
C ILE A 9 6.36 3.70 -13.93
N LEU A 10 7.37 3.92 -14.75
CA LEU A 10 7.33 3.57 -16.18
C LEU A 10 7.08 2.07 -16.38
N SER A 11 7.69 1.22 -15.57
CA SER A 11 7.52 -0.25 -15.65
C SER A 11 6.11 -0.74 -15.29
N GLY A 12 5.29 0.10 -14.65
CA GLY A 12 3.87 -0.19 -14.44
C GLY A 12 3.03 -0.03 -15.70
N ASN A 13 3.42 0.90 -16.58
CA ASN A 13 2.71 1.17 -17.84
C ASN A 13 3.25 0.34 -19.01
N ASN A 14 4.58 0.16 -19.08
CA ASN A 14 5.23 -0.64 -20.12
C ASN A 14 5.60 -2.02 -19.56
N ILE A 15 4.78 -3.03 -19.86
CA ILE A 15 4.94 -4.37 -19.34
C ILE A 15 5.87 -5.17 -20.25
N VAL A 16 7.00 -5.58 -19.70
CA VAL A 16 7.98 -6.49 -20.33
C VAL A 16 8.12 -7.77 -19.50
N PRO A 17 8.57 -8.89 -20.09
CA PRO A 17 8.69 -10.17 -19.36
C PRO A 17 9.52 -10.06 -18.07
N GLU A 18 10.63 -9.31 -18.12
CA GLU A 18 11.43 -8.97 -16.96
C GLU A 18 11.83 -7.50 -17.00
N LYS A 19 11.93 -6.85 -15.83
CA LYS A 19 12.39 -5.44 -15.76
C LYS A 19 13.77 -5.23 -16.41
N LYS A 20 14.64 -6.24 -16.39
CA LYS A 20 15.97 -6.17 -17.03
C LYS A 20 15.88 -6.00 -18.55
N CYS A 21 14.77 -6.42 -19.17
CA CYS A 21 14.54 -6.31 -20.61
C CYS A 21 14.61 -4.88 -21.12
N PHE A 22 14.32 -3.87 -20.30
CA PHE A 22 14.46 -2.45 -20.70
C PHE A 22 15.88 -2.07 -21.14
N TRP A 23 16.89 -2.86 -20.75
CA TRP A 23 18.30 -2.64 -21.09
C TRP A 23 18.84 -3.57 -22.18
N GLU A 24 17.99 -4.44 -22.75
CA GLU A 24 18.41 -5.29 -23.86
C GLU A 24 18.60 -4.46 -25.12
N ASN A 25 19.43 -4.95 -26.05
CA ASN A 25 19.68 -4.26 -27.32
C ASN A 25 18.73 -4.68 -28.43
N VAL A 26 17.73 -5.53 -28.13
CA VAL A 26 16.71 -5.97 -29.09
C VAL A 26 15.63 -4.91 -29.19
N SER A 27 15.19 -4.60 -30.42
CA SER A 27 14.32 -3.46 -30.72
C SER A 27 12.94 -3.49 -30.07
N ASP A 28 12.44 -4.67 -29.75
CA ASP A 28 11.12 -4.89 -29.13
C ASP A 28 11.11 -4.77 -27.60
N LEU A 29 12.29 -4.86 -26.96
CA LEU A 29 12.45 -4.80 -25.51
C LEU A 29 13.16 -3.53 -25.04
N LYS A 30 14.10 -3.01 -25.83
CA LYS A 30 14.90 -1.84 -25.47
C LYS A 30 13.99 -0.65 -25.22
N ASN A 31 14.17 -0.01 -24.07
CA ASN A 31 13.54 1.26 -23.79
C ASN A 31 14.62 2.34 -23.66
N ASP A 32 14.76 3.20 -24.67
CA ASP A 32 15.81 4.21 -24.70
C ASP A 32 15.74 5.19 -23.52
N LEU A 33 14.54 5.49 -23.02
CA LEU A 33 14.40 6.34 -21.83
C LEU A 33 15.01 5.68 -20.59
N VAL A 34 14.74 4.40 -20.36
CA VAL A 34 15.29 3.64 -19.22
C VAL A 34 16.78 3.37 -19.41
N TYR A 35 17.19 2.91 -20.60
CA TYR A 35 18.57 2.57 -20.94
C TYR A 35 19.50 3.76 -20.72
N ASN A 36 19.12 4.95 -21.20
CA ASN A 36 19.92 6.16 -21.07
C ASN A 36 19.86 6.78 -19.66
N ALA A 37 18.81 6.54 -18.88
CA ALA A 37 18.62 7.15 -17.57
C ALA A 37 19.43 6.48 -16.43
N MET A 38 19.59 5.16 -16.46
CA MET A 38 20.33 4.43 -15.41
C MET A 38 20.93 3.14 -15.99
N ARG A 39 22.16 2.78 -15.62
CA ARG A 39 22.73 1.47 -15.99
C ARG A 39 21.95 0.32 -15.33
N ARG A 40 21.72 -0.76 -16.08
CA ARG A 40 21.03 -1.99 -15.62
C ARG A 40 21.52 -2.47 -14.25
N ASP A 41 22.82 -2.65 -14.09
CA ASP A 41 23.39 -3.23 -12.87
C ASP A 41 23.21 -2.31 -11.67
N ARG A 42 23.19 -0.98 -11.89
CA ARG A 42 22.86 -0.01 -10.84
C ARG A 42 21.40 -0.12 -10.41
N PHE A 43 20.47 -0.27 -11.36
CA PHE A 43 19.06 -0.50 -11.05
C PHE A 43 18.87 -1.80 -10.23
N VAL A 44 19.50 -2.90 -10.67
CA VAL A 44 19.46 -4.19 -9.96
C VAL A 44 20.07 -4.10 -8.56
N GLN A 45 21.19 -3.38 -8.41
CA GLN A 45 21.81 -3.15 -7.11
C GLN A 45 20.86 -2.38 -6.17
N ILE A 46 20.22 -1.31 -6.65
CA ILE A 46 19.25 -0.55 -5.85
C ILE A 46 18.06 -1.44 -5.48
N MET A 47 17.48 -2.19 -6.42
CA MET A 47 16.40 -3.15 -6.14
C MET A 47 16.77 -4.12 -5.02
N LYS A 48 18.01 -4.64 -5.02
CA LYS A 48 18.47 -5.66 -4.07
C LYS A 48 18.66 -5.11 -2.65
N TYR A 49 19.13 -3.87 -2.53
CA TYR A 49 19.53 -3.28 -1.25
C TYR A 49 18.61 -2.15 -0.77
N MET A 50 17.48 -1.92 -1.44
CA MET A 50 16.50 -0.93 -1.00
C MET A 50 15.95 -1.30 0.38
N HIS A 51 16.02 -0.34 1.30
CA HIS A 51 15.62 -0.51 2.68
C HIS A 51 15.04 0.80 3.20
N CYS A 52 14.00 0.71 4.04
CA CYS A 52 13.20 1.86 4.46
C CYS A 52 13.14 2.03 5.98
N ALA A 53 13.80 1.17 6.76
CA ALA A 53 13.72 1.17 8.22
C ALA A 53 15.11 1.25 8.86
N ASP A 54 15.19 1.34 10.18
CA ASP A 54 16.44 1.19 10.92
C ASP A 54 16.43 -0.18 11.60
N ASN A 55 17.33 -1.08 11.20
CA ASN A 55 17.37 -2.44 11.75
C ASN A 55 17.81 -2.48 13.23
N THR A 56 18.28 -1.36 13.80
CA THR A 56 18.57 -1.28 15.24
C THR A 56 17.30 -1.09 16.08
N LYS A 57 16.17 -0.73 15.46
CA LYS A 57 14.90 -0.41 16.13
C LYS A 57 13.80 -1.44 15.89
N ILE A 58 14.17 -2.69 15.63
CA ILE A 58 13.23 -3.75 15.23
C ILE A 58 12.08 -3.85 16.23
N ASN A 59 10.85 -3.75 15.71
CA ASN A 59 9.65 -4.08 16.44
C ASN A 59 9.20 -5.51 16.06
N PRO A 60 9.36 -6.53 16.93
CA PRO A 60 8.98 -7.90 16.63
C PRO A 60 7.46 -8.09 16.48
N ASN A 61 6.68 -7.14 16.99
CA ASN A 61 5.22 -7.14 16.93
C ASN A 61 4.67 -6.60 15.60
N ASP A 62 5.49 -5.89 14.82
CA ASP A 62 5.11 -5.37 13.50
C ASP A 62 5.79 -6.18 12.39
N LYS A 63 5.03 -7.07 11.73
CA LYS A 63 5.54 -7.90 10.63
C LYS A 63 5.93 -7.07 9.41
N LEU A 64 5.49 -5.81 9.34
CA LEU A 64 5.81 -4.87 8.28
C LEU A 64 6.81 -3.79 8.72
N PHE A 65 7.49 -3.97 9.86
CA PHE A 65 8.45 -3.01 10.42
C PHE A 65 9.44 -2.45 9.37
N LYS A 66 9.94 -3.30 8.48
CA LYS A 66 10.90 -2.91 7.43
C LYS A 66 10.35 -1.91 6.40
N LEU A 67 9.03 -1.86 6.25
CA LEU A 67 8.30 -0.96 5.36
C LEU A 67 7.60 0.17 6.12
N ARG A 68 7.43 0.05 7.44
CA ARG A 68 6.65 0.96 8.26
C ARG A 68 6.96 2.45 8.01
N PRO A 69 8.23 2.91 7.97
CA PRO A 69 8.49 4.33 7.74
C PRO A 69 8.09 4.82 6.34
N LEU A 70 8.07 3.93 5.34
CA LEU A 70 7.57 4.26 4.01
C LEU A 70 6.04 4.32 4.01
N LEU A 71 5.37 3.34 4.63
CA LEU A 71 3.92 3.29 4.70
C LEU A 71 3.36 4.52 5.44
N ASP A 72 3.93 4.86 6.59
CA ASP A 72 3.49 6.02 7.39
C ASP A 72 3.69 7.33 6.63
N LYS A 73 4.80 7.44 5.88
CA LYS A 73 5.06 8.61 5.03
C LYS A 73 4.06 8.71 3.87
N LEU A 74 3.66 7.60 3.28
CA LEU A 74 2.65 7.57 2.22
C LEU A 74 1.28 7.96 2.78
N LYS A 75 0.83 7.32 3.88
CA LYS A 75 -0.41 7.66 4.58
C LYS A 75 -0.50 9.15 4.89
N LYS A 76 0.54 9.70 5.53
CA LYS A 76 0.61 11.13 5.86
C LYS A 76 0.45 12.00 4.61
N LYS A 77 1.12 11.64 3.50
CA LYS A 77 1.02 12.39 2.25
C LYS A 77 -0.35 12.25 1.59
N PHE A 78 -1.01 11.11 1.69
CA PHE A 78 -2.36 10.93 1.16
C PHE A 78 -3.36 11.80 1.91
N ILE A 79 -3.31 11.79 3.25
CA ILE A 79 -4.18 12.63 4.08
C ILE A 79 -3.90 14.12 3.84
N GLU A 80 -2.64 14.55 3.78
CA GLU A 80 -2.26 15.96 3.55
C GLU A 80 -2.71 16.52 2.19
N ASN A 81 -2.86 15.67 1.17
CA ASN A 81 -3.23 16.09 -0.19
C ASN A 81 -4.70 15.81 -0.52
N TRP A 82 -5.43 15.22 0.41
CA TRP A 82 -6.85 14.96 0.26
C TRP A 82 -7.66 16.25 0.45
N LYS A 83 -8.72 16.39 -0.33
CA LYS A 83 -9.74 17.41 -0.15
C LYS A 83 -10.93 16.75 0.54
N ALA A 84 -11.36 17.31 1.67
CA ALA A 84 -12.43 16.70 2.46
C ALA A 84 -13.71 16.53 1.62
N GLU A 85 -14.26 15.32 1.64
CA GLU A 85 -15.48 14.94 0.91
C GLU A 85 -16.43 14.14 1.81
N GLN A 86 -17.73 14.20 1.52
CA GLN A 86 -18.77 13.62 2.37
C GLN A 86 -18.95 12.10 2.21
N CYS A 87 -18.30 11.48 1.25
CA CYS A 87 -18.51 10.08 0.93
C CYS A 87 -17.15 9.42 0.84
N LEU A 88 -16.91 8.38 1.63
CA LEU A 88 -15.76 7.51 1.47
C LEU A 88 -16.21 6.06 1.34
N ASP A 89 -15.44 5.30 0.57
CA ASP A 89 -15.57 3.87 0.39
C ASP A 89 -14.57 3.15 1.29
N TYR A 90 -14.99 2.03 1.88
CA TYR A 90 -14.14 1.16 2.68
C TYR A 90 -14.25 -0.27 2.16
N ASP A 91 -13.17 -0.76 1.55
CA ASP A 91 -13.12 -2.10 1.00
C ASP A 91 -11.69 -2.66 1.04
N GLU A 92 -11.54 -3.89 0.57
CA GLU A 92 -10.33 -4.69 0.62
C GLU A 92 -9.71 -4.75 -0.77
N CYS A 93 -8.45 -4.34 -0.88
CA CYS A 93 -7.65 -4.61 -2.07
C CYS A 93 -6.63 -5.73 -1.84
N MET A 94 -6.17 -6.34 -2.93
CA MET A 94 -5.19 -7.42 -2.92
C MET A 94 -3.95 -7.01 -3.72
N ILE A 95 -2.79 -7.01 -3.06
CA ILE A 95 -1.49 -6.79 -3.71
C ILE A 95 -0.87 -8.15 -4.02
N THR A 96 -0.80 -8.50 -5.30
CA THR A 96 -0.27 -9.78 -5.77
C THR A 96 1.14 -10.04 -5.24
N TYR A 97 1.33 -11.20 -4.59
CA TYR A 97 2.65 -11.62 -4.12
C TYR A 97 2.74 -13.14 -4.01
N PHE A 98 3.73 -13.73 -4.69
CA PHE A 98 3.92 -15.19 -4.73
C PHE A 98 5.04 -15.69 -3.81
N GLY A 99 5.83 -14.80 -3.22
CA GLY A 99 6.94 -15.17 -2.34
C GLY A 99 6.50 -15.68 -0.97
N ARG A 100 7.49 -15.94 -0.09
CA ARG A 100 7.27 -16.42 1.28
C ARG A 100 7.27 -15.23 2.24
N HIS A 101 6.08 -14.89 2.75
CA HIS A 101 5.92 -13.90 3.81
C HIS A 101 4.71 -14.28 4.68
N SER A 102 4.79 -14.04 5.98
CA SER A 102 3.76 -14.43 6.96
C SER A 102 2.45 -13.64 6.81
N CYS A 103 2.50 -12.41 6.29
CA CYS A 103 1.29 -11.62 6.00
C CYS A 103 0.57 -12.03 4.70
N LYS A 104 1.15 -12.92 3.88
CA LYS A 104 0.53 -13.35 2.62
C LYS A 104 -0.78 -14.10 2.92
N GLN A 105 -1.88 -13.65 2.31
CA GLN A 105 -3.19 -14.26 2.40
C GLN A 105 -3.53 -15.05 1.14
N PHE A 106 -4.38 -16.07 1.31
CA PHE A 106 -5.07 -16.74 0.22
C PHE A 106 -6.57 -16.48 0.35
N ILE A 107 -7.17 -15.86 -0.68
CA ILE A 107 -8.62 -15.60 -0.71
C ILE A 107 -9.22 -16.33 -1.90
N ARG A 108 -10.05 -17.35 -1.61
CA ARG A 108 -10.76 -18.11 -2.64
C ARG A 108 -11.80 -17.22 -3.31
N GLY A 109 -11.89 -17.29 -4.64
CA GLY A 109 -12.90 -16.58 -5.43
C GLY A 109 -12.54 -15.15 -5.84
N LYS A 110 -11.43 -14.57 -5.34
CA LYS A 110 -10.92 -13.28 -5.84
C LYS A 110 -10.01 -13.48 -7.06
N PRO A 111 -9.95 -12.54 -8.03
CA PRO A 111 -9.05 -12.62 -9.18
C PRO A 111 -7.58 -12.77 -8.77
N ILE A 112 -7.15 -11.99 -7.76
CA ILE A 112 -5.85 -12.13 -7.12
C ILE A 112 -6.02 -13.01 -5.88
N ARG A 113 -5.70 -14.29 -6.03
CA ARG A 113 -5.88 -15.28 -4.96
C ARG A 113 -4.78 -15.23 -3.91
N PHE A 114 -3.56 -14.85 -4.27
CA PHE A 114 -2.39 -14.84 -3.37
C PHE A 114 -1.76 -13.45 -3.32
N GLY A 115 -1.67 -12.87 -2.13
CA GLY A 115 -1.14 -11.53 -1.98
C GLY A 115 -1.22 -10.99 -0.57
N TYR A 116 -0.90 -9.70 -0.43
CA TYR A 116 -1.20 -8.95 0.78
C TYR A 116 -2.63 -8.43 0.69
N LYS A 117 -3.46 -8.79 1.67
CA LYS A 117 -4.77 -8.16 1.86
C LYS A 117 -4.54 -6.80 2.51
N VAL A 118 -5.16 -5.76 1.95
CA VAL A 118 -5.05 -4.38 2.44
C VAL A 118 -6.46 -3.81 2.55
N TRP A 119 -6.82 -3.31 3.72
CA TRP A 119 -7.99 -2.48 3.91
C TRP A 119 -7.69 -1.09 3.38
N CYS A 120 -8.62 -0.50 2.63
CA CYS A 120 -8.44 0.80 2.01
C CYS A 120 -9.64 1.69 2.31
N ILE A 121 -9.36 2.97 2.57
CA ILE A 121 -10.36 4.03 2.53
C ILE A 121 -10.11 4.84 1.28
N ASN A 122 -11.11 4.93 0.42
CA ASN A 122 -11.02 5.64 -0.86
C ASN A 122 -12.11 6.71 -0.96
N THR A 123 -11.84 7.74 -1.74
CA THR A 123 -12.88 8.67 -2.21
C THR A 123 -13.67 8.06 -3.36
N PRO A 124 -14.83 8.63 -3.74
CA PRO A 124 -15.65 8.12 -4.83
C PRO A 124 -14.97 8.20 -6.21
N ASP A 125 -14.02 9.12 -6.39
CA ASP A 125 -13.20 9.24 -7.60
C ASP A 125 -11.95 8.33 -7.59
N GLY A 126 -11.76 7.54 -6.53
CA GLY A 126 -10.73 6.50 -6.45
C GLY A 126 -9.42 6.94 -5.79
N TYR A 127 -9.35 8.13 -5.19
CA TYR A 127 -8.20 8.56 -4.40
C TYR A 127 -8.06 7.70 -3.14
N LEU A 128 -6.90 7.10 -2.94
CA LEU A 128 -6.60 6.34 -1.73
C LEU A 128 -6.28 7.31 -0.58
N LEU A 129 -7.17 7.40 0.40
CA LEU A 129 -7.00 8.28 1.56
C LEU A 129 -6.15 7.63 2.65
N ASN A 130 -6.51 6.42 3.06
CA ASN A 130 -5.82 5.68 4.10
C ASN A 130 -5.87 4.17 3.79
N PHE A 131 -4.98 3.40 4.40
CA PHE A 131 -4.95 1.96 4.21
C PHE A 131 -4.35 1.23 5.41
N ASP A 132 -4.71 -0.03 5.63
CA ASP A 132 -4.03 -0.90 6.58
C ASP A 132 -3.78 -2.28 6.02
N VAL A 133 -2.54 -2.76 6.13
CA VAL A 133 -2.13 -4.04 5.56
C VAL A 133 -2.38 -5.14 6.58
N TYR A 134 -3.22 -6.10 6.22
CA TYR A 134 -3.58 -7.18 7.13
C TYR A 134 -2.36 -8.05 7.50
N GLN A 135 -2.09 -8.14 8.80
CA GLN A 135 -0.93 -8.87 9.35
C GLN A 135 -1.32 -10.20 10.03
N GLY A 136 -2.59 -10.63 9.94
CA GLY A 136 -3.11 -11.75 10.72
C GLY A 136 -3.53 -11.29 12.11
N ARG A 137 -3.12 -12.03 13.16
CA ARG A 137 -3.24 -11.55 14.55
C ARG A 137 -2.25 -10.40 14.74
N ASN A 138 -2.75 -9.16 14.78
CA ASN A 138 -1.95 -7.97 14.97
C ASN A 138 -1.87 -7.69 16.49
N PRO A 139 -0.69 -7.77 17.12
CA PRO A 139 -0.54 -7.39 18.53
C PRO A 139 -0.76 -5.89 18.79
N ASN A 140 -0.77 -5.07 17.74
CA ASN A 140 -1.12 -3.65 17.81
C ASN A 140 -2.58 -3.39 17.39
N SER A 141 -3.44 -4.41 17.24
CA SER A 141 -4.87 -4.15 17.04
C SER A 141 -5.45 -3.52 18.29
N ASN A 142 -6.42 -2.63 18.10
CA ASN A 142 -7.15 -2.07 19.23
C ASN A 142 -8.12 -3.16 19.74
N SER A 143 -7.73 -3.85 20.81
CA SER A 143 -8.50 -4.98 21.36
C SER A 143 -9.93 -4.58 21.73
N HIS A 144 -10.14 -3.33 22.16
CA HIS A 144 -11.47 -2.82 22.46
C HIS A 144 -12.35 -2.75 21.19
N TYR A 145 -11.84 -2.14 20.12
CA TYR A 145 -12.58 -2.07 18.85
C TYR A 145 -12.78 -3.44 18.20
N GLU A 146 -11.80 -4.34 18.32
CA GLU A 146 -11.92 -5.70 17.80
C GLU A 146 -13.00 -6.49 18.55
N GLU A 147 -13.07 -6.36 19.88
CA GLU A 147 -14.09 -7.00 20.72
C GLU A 147 -15.49 -6.43 20.47
N GLU A 148 -15.61 -5.11 20.26
CA GLU A 148 -16.89 -4.43 20.12
C GLU A 148 -17.47 -4.53 18.70
N PHE A 149 -16.63 -4.39 17.66
CA PHE A 149 -17.09 -4.26 16.27
C PHE A 149 -16.57 -5.38 15.34
N GLY A 150 -15.64 -6.21 15.81
CA GLY A 150 -14.98 -7.23 15.02
C GLY A 150 -13.82 -6.70 14.17
N LYS A 151 -12.98 -7.61 13.67
CA LYS A 151 -11.72 -7.30 12.97
C LYS A 151 -11.86 -6.39 11.74
N ALA A 152 -12.95 -6.52 10.99
CA ALA A 152 -13.13 -5.72 9.78
C ALA A 152 -13.45 -4.26 10.11
N ALA A 153 -14.25 -4.02 11.14
CA ALA A 153 -14.61 -2.68 11.58
C ALA A 153 -13.51 -2.03 12.43
N GLU A 154 -12.74 -2.81 13.20
CA GLU A 154 -11.60 -2.30 13.96
C GLU A 154 -10.59 -1.55 13.10
N SER A 155 -10.22 -2.11 11.95
CA SER A 155 -9.26 -1.48 11.05
C SER A 155 -9.82 -0.19 10.44
N LEU A 156 -11.13 -0.15 10.16
CA LEU A 156 -11.81 1.06 9.74
C LEU A 156 -11.75 2.13 10.84
N ILE A 157 -12.23 1.84 12.05
CA ILE A 157 -12.30 2.80 13.15
C ILE A 157 -10.91 3.36 13.48
N THR A 158 -9.89 2.50 13.51
CA THR A 158 -8.50 2.93 13.71
C THR A 158 -8.03 3.91 12.63
N MET A 159 -8.36 3.65 11.36
CA MET A 159 -8.05 4.59 10.27
C MET A 159 -8.88 5.87 10.32
N LEU A 160 -10.07 5.84 10.91
CA LEU A 160 -10.90 7.04 11.12
C LEU A 160 -10.38 7.90 12.28
N ASP A 161 -9.84 7.29 13.34
CA ASP A 161 -9.16 8.02 14.42
C ASP A 161 -7.94 8.79 13.88
N GLU A 162 -7.23 8.23 12.89
CA GLU A 162 -6.16 8.93 12.17
C GLU A 162 -6.66 10.15 11.36
N LEU A 163 -7.97 10.24 11.11
CA LEU A 163 -8.65 11.33 10.37
C LEU A 163 -9.41 12.31 11.29
N TYR A 164 -9.43 12.08 12.61
CA TYR A 164 -10.34 12.73 13.57
C TYR A 164 -10.34 14.27 13.56
N TYR A 165 -9.26 14.91 13.13
CA TYR A 165 -9.20 16.37 13.01
C TYR A 165 -10.11 16.96 11.92
N TYR A 166 -10.76 16.14 11.09
CA TYR A 166 -11.41 16.61 9.86
C TYR A 166 -12.92 16.34 9.75
N ILE A 167 -13.56 15.47 10.55
CA ILE A 167 -14.85 14.87 10.15
C ILE A 167 -15.74 14.33 11.31
N PHE A 168 -17.09 14.43 11.17
CA PHE A 168 -18.10 13.62 11.87
C PHE A 168 -18.61 12.46 10.96
N ILE A 169 -18.66 11.21 11.44
CA ILE A 169 -18.84 10.02 10.57
C ILE A 169 -20.18 9.29 10.84
N LYS A 170 -20.89 8.88 9.79
CA LYS A 170 -22.04 7.98 9.85
C LYS A 170 -21.86 6.81 8.88
N MET A 171 -21.95 5.58 9.40
CA MET A 171 -21.84 4.37 8.57
C MET A 171 -23.19 3.95 7.98
N SER A 172 -23.20 3.59 6.70
CA SER A 172 -24.20 2.73 6.06
C SER A 172 -23.51 1.43 5.61
N SER A 173 -24.26 0.35 5.46
CA SER A 173 -23.79 -1.05 5.27
C SER A 173 -22.74 -1.29 4.16
N TYR A 174 -22.52 -0.33 3.26
CA TYR A 174 -21.48 -0.37 2.21
C TYR A 174 -20.84 1.00 1.91
N MET A 175 -21.15 2.04 2.69
CA MET A 175 -20.76 3.41 2.34
C MET A 175 -20.57 4.24 3.59
N LEU A 176 -19.40 4.89 3.70
CA LEU A 176 -19.09 5.78 4.80
C LEU A 176 -19.57 7.19 4.44
N TYR A 177 -20.53 7.72 5.21
CA TYR A 177 -20.94 9.12 5.11
C TYR A 177 -20.13 9.95 6.10
N ILE A 178 -19.62 11.06 5.62
CA ILE A 178 -18.76 12.01 6.29
C ILE A 178 -19.48 13.34 6.28
N TYR A 179 -19.69 13.89 7.46
CA TYR A 179 -20.19 15.25 7.64
C TYR A 179 -18.98 16.11 7.98
N ILE A 180 -18.60 16.97 7.04
CA ILE A 180 -17.55 17.97 7.21
C ILE A 180 -18.21 19.16 7.93
N LEU A 181 -17.61 19.61 9.04
CA LEU A 181 -18.01 20.85 9.73
C LEU A 181 -17.36 22.07 9.08
#